data_AF-A0A0F9DIY2-F1
#
_entry.id   AF-A0A0F9DIY2-F1
#
_cell.length_a   1.000
_cell.length_b   1.000
_cell.length_c   1.000
_cell.angle_alpha   90.00
_cell.angle_beta   90.00
_cell.angle_gamma   90.00
#
_symmetry.space_group_name_H-M   'P 1'
#
loop_
_entity.id
_entity.type
_entity.pdbx_description
1 polymer ?
#
loop_
_entity_poly.entity_id
_entity_poly.type
_entity_poly.pdbx_seq_one_letter_code
_entity_poly.pdbx_strand_id
1 'polypeptide(L)' 'MIVNVTQDHIAQGIRDDMCRCPIALALLPSVGSLSVSREYVITLHHGEFDLPPEAQQFIRDFDAGRMVYPISFEMTRRE' A
#
# COMPACT_ATOMS: atom_id res chain seq x y z
N MET A 1 -8.38 5.59 7.47
CA MET A 1 -7.36 6.43 6.77
C MET A 1 -7.49 6.17 5.28
N ILE A 2 -7.78 7.20 4.48
CA ILE A 2 -7.96 7.06 3.04
C ILE A 2 -6.60 7.03 2.35
N VAL A 3 -6.40 6.07 1.45
CA VAL A 3 -5.20 5.92 0.62
C VAL A 3 -5.59 6.03 -0.85
N ASN A 4 -4.83 6.83 -1.61
CA ASN A 4 -5.03 7.00 -3.04
C ASN A 4 -3.76 6.57 -3.78
N VAL A 5 -3.82 5.41 -4.44
CA VAL A 5 -2.74 4.90 -5.27
C VAL A 5 -2.94 5.40 -6.70
N THR A 6 -2.02 6.22 -7.20
CA THR A 6 -2.07 6.82 -8.53
C THR A 6 -1.28 5.99 -9.55
N GLN A 7 -1.40 6.34 -10.83
CA GLN A 7 -0.59 5.72 -11.89
C GLN A 7 0.91 5.95 -11.69
N ASP A 8 1.30 7.09 -11.12
CA ASP A 8 2.70 7.41 -10.83
C ASP A 8 3.26 6.51 -9.72
N HIS A 9 2.47 6.24 -8.66
CA HIS A 9 2.85 5.28 -7.63
C HIS A 9 3.02 3.86 -8.21
N ILE A 10 2.18 3.47 -9.18
CA ILE A 10 2.28 2.18 -9.87
C ILE A 10 3.56 2.13 -10.72
N ALA A 11 3.85 3.19 -11.47
CA ALA A 11 5.00 3.25 -12.37
C ALA A 11 6.34 3.27 -11.62
N GLN A 12 6.38 3.90 -10.43
CA GLN A 12 7.57 3.98 -9.58
C GLN A 12 7.69 2.80 -8.61
N GLY A 13 6.60 2.04 -8.44
CA GLY A 13 6.53 0.92 -7.51
C GLY A 13 7.50 -0.20 -7.88
N ILE A 14 8.04 -0.87 -6.86
CA ILE A 14 8.90 -2.03 -7.00
C ILE A 14 8.18 -3.25 -6.46
N ARG A 15 8.07 -4.30 -7.30
CA ARG A 15 7.45 -5.58 -6.95
C ARG A 15 8.22 -6.26 -5.83
N ASP A 16 7.50 -6.95 -4.95
CA ASP A 16 8.05 -7.68 -3.80
C ASP A 16 8.88 -6.80 -2.82
N ASP A 17 8.78 -5.46 -2.92
CA ASP A 17 9.44 -4.52 -2.02
C ASP A 17 8.41 -3.81 -1.12
N MET A 18 8.33 -4.27 0.13
CA MET A 18 7.38 -3.78 1.14
C MET A 18 7.48 -2.27 1.44
N CYS A 19 8.62 -1.63 1.15
CA CYS A 19 8.85 -0.21 1.42
C CYS A 19 8.71 0.66 0.16
N ARG A 20 8.70 0.05 -1.02
CA ARG A 20 8.64 0.75 -2.31
C ARG A 20 7.53 0.25 -3.25
N CYS A 21 6.57 -0.50 -2.75
CA CYS A 21 5.37 -0.86 -3.51
C CYS A 21 4.46 0.38 -3.71
N PRO A 22 3.47 0.34 -4.62
CA PRO A 22 2.63 1.51 -4.91
C PRO A 22 1.85 2.04 -3.69
N ILE A 23 1.41 1.16 -2.79
CA ILE A 23 0.73 1.56 -1.55
C ILE A 23 1.72 2.26 -0.61
N ALA A 24 2.96 1.76 -0.50
CA ALA A 24 3.99 2.39 0.31
C ALA A 24 4.31 3.79 -0.19
N LEU A 25 4.49 3.95 -1.52
CA LEU A 25 4.73 5.24 -2.14
C LEU A 25 3.58 6.23 -1.92
N ALA A 26 2.32 5.76 -1.95
CA ALA A 26 1.16 6.61 -1.67
C ALA A 26 1.11 7.12 -0.22
N LEU A 27 1.56 6.31 0.73
CA LEU A 27 1.51 6.61 2.16
C LEU A 27 2.72 7.40 2.66
N LEU A 28 3.90 7.18 2.06
CA LEU A 28 5.19 7.73 2.49
C LEU A 28 5.15 9.24 2.80
N PRO A 29 4.51 10.12 2.00
CA PRO A 29 4.45 11.55 2.29
C PRO A 29 3.66 11.90 3.56
N SER A 30 2.71 11.04 3.96
CA SER A 30 1.80 11.30 5.08
C SER A 30 2.28 10.68 6.40
N VAL A 31 2.89 9.49 6.34
CA VAL A 31 3.24 8.73 7.55
C VAL A 31 4.74 8.60 7.80
N GLY A 32 5.58 9.01 6.84
CA GLY A 32 7.02 8.82 6.91
C GLY A 32 7.41 7.35 6.74
N SER A 33 8.18 6.81 7.69
CA SER A 33 8.67 5.43 7.60
C SER A 33 7.56 4.39 7.82
N LEU A 34 7.43 3.44 6.89
CA LEU A 34 6.42 2.38 6.92
C LEU A 34 6.91 1.10 6.21
N SER A 35 6.21 -0.01 6.44
CA SER A 35 6.34 -1.26 5.69
C SER A 35 4.95 -1.82 5.36
N VAL A 36 4.76 -2.29 4.14
CA VAL A 36 3.50 -2.87 3.63
C VAL A 36 3.61 -4.38 3.57
N SER A 37 2.77 -5.07 4.34
CA SER A 37 2.51 -6.50 4.21
C SER A 37 1.33 -6.75 3.27
N ARG A 38 1.03 -8.01 2.97
CA ARG A 38 -0.14 -8.39 2.14
C ARG A 38 -1.47 -8.06 2.80
N GLU A 39 -1.51 -7.96 4.13
CA GLU A 39 -2.75 -7.85 4.91
C GLU A 39 -2.83 -6.56 5.73
N TYR A 40 -1.70 -5.90 6.00
CA TYR A 40 -1.63 -4.74 6.88
C TYR A 40 -0.44 -3.85 6.53
N VAL A 41 -0.45 -2.62 7.04
CA VAL A 41 0.65 -1.65 6.97
C VAL A 41 1.14 -1.38 8.39
N ILE A 42 2.45 -1.45 8.59
CA ILE A 42 3.10 -1.00 9.83
C ILE A 42 3.71 0.37 9.57
N THR A 43 3.43 1.34 10.43
CA THR A 43 4.06 2.66 10.41
C THR A 43 4.90 2.88 11.66
N LEU A 44 5.98 3.64 11.56
CA LEU A 44 6.86 3.90 12.72
C LEU A 44 6.17 4.72 13.83
N HIS A 45 5.26 5.63 13.47
CA HIS A 45 4.68 6.61 14.39
C HIS A 45 3.16 6.51 14.56
N HIS A 46 2.44 5.77 13.73
CA HIS A 46 0.97 5.73 13.73
C HIS A 46 0.39 4.34 14.07
N GLY A 47 1.24 3.33 14.27
CA GLY A 47 0.83 1.95 14.56
C GLY A 47 0.54 1.14 13.29
N GLU A 48 -0.26 0.09 13.46
CA GLU A 48 -0.64 -0.84 12.40
C GLU A 48 -2.04 -0.55 11.86
N PHE A 49 -2.24 -0.80 10.57
CA PHE A 49 -3.51 -0.61 9.87
C PHE A 49 -3.82 -1.83 9.00
N ASP A 50 -5.04 -2.35 9.08
CA ASP A 50 -5.48 -3.44 8.21
C ASP A 50 -5.75 -2.92 6.79
N LEU A 51 -5.30 -3.70 5.80
CA LEU A 51 -5.60 -3.45 4.40
C LEU A 51 -6.92 -4.13 4.03
N PRO A 52 -7.86 -3.42 3.40
CA PRO A 52 -9.11 -4.04 2.95
C PRO A 52 -8.85 -4.99 1.78
N PRO A 53 -9.74 -5.97 1.51
CA PRO A 53 -9.52 -7.05 0.55
C PRO A 53 -9.08 -6.59 -0.85
N GLU A 54 -9.59 -5.45 -1.32
CA GLU A 54 -9.24 -4.86 -2.62
C GLU A 54 -7.78 -4.37 -2.66
N ALA A 55 -7.25 -3.82 -1.57
CA ALA A 55 -5.86 -3.42 -1.47
C ALA A 55 -4.94 -4.64 -1.38
N GLN A 56 -5.36 -5.69 -0.67
CA GLN A 56 -4.62 -6.96 -0.62
C GLN A 56 -4.55 -7.61 -2.00
N GLN A 57 -5.66 -7.57 -2.76
CA GLN A 57 -5.71 -8.09 -4.12
C GLN A 57 -4.83 -7.27 -5.06
N PHE A 58 -4.86 -5.95 -4.93
CA PHE A 58 -3.99 -5.05 -5.67
C PHE A 58 -2.51 -5.39 -5.47
N ILE A 59 -2.06 -5.62 -4.23
CA ILE A 59 -0.67 -6.03 -3.95
C ILE A 59 -0.34 -7.34 -4.67
N ARG A 60 -1.19 -8.36 -4.52
CA ARG A 60 -0.99 -9.68 -5.17
C ARG A 60 -0.88 -9.56 -6.68
N ASP A 61 -1.69 -8.72 -7.30
CA ASP A 61 -1.66 -8.53 -8.75
C ASP A 61 -0.43 -7.76 -9.21
N PHE A 62 -0.05 -6.71 -8.49
CA PHE A 62 1.15 -5.94 -8.78
C PHE A 62 2.43 -6.79 -8.65
N ASP A 63 2.58 -7.52 -7.54
CA ASP A 63 3.75 -8.37 -7.30
C ASP A 63 3.84 -9.53 -8.29
N ALA A 64 2.70 -10.09 -8.71
CA ALA A 64 2.63 -11.11 -9.76
C ALA A 64 2.95 -10.57 -11.17
N GLY A 65 3.19 -9.26 -11.33
CA GLY A 65 3.43 -8.63 -12.61
C GLY A 65 2.20 -8.52 -13.50
N ARG A 66 1.00 -8.66 -12.91
CA ARG A 66 -0.27 -8.43 -13.62
C ARG A 66 -0.53 -6.93 -13.76
N MET A 67 -1.38 -6.60 -14.73
CA MET A 67 -1.82 -5.22 -14.93
C MET A 67 -2.71 -4.80 -13.75
N VAL A 68 -2.39 -3.65 -13.16
CA VAL A 68 -3.17 -3.01 -12.10
C VAL A 68 -3.49 -1.56 -12.49
N TYR A 69 -4.49 -0.99 -11.84
CA TYR A 69 -4.97 0.37 -12.11
C TYR A 69 -5.01 1.18 -10.82
N PRO A 70 -5.02 2.53 -10.90
CA PRO A 70 -5.20 3.39 -9.73
C PRO A 70 -6.38 2.94 -8.87
N ILE A 71 -6.20 2.95 -7.55
CA ILE A 71 -7.19 2.49 -6.58
C ILE A 71 -7.22 3.44 -5.38
N SER A 72 -8.41 3.61 -4.82
CA SER A 72 -8.64 4.31 -3.56
C SER A 72 -9.33 3.37 -2.58
N PHE A 73 -8.86 3.35 -1.33
CA PHE A 73 -9.44 2.50 -0.29
C PHE A 73 -9.23 3.13 1.09
N GLU A 74 -9.97 2.65 2.08
CA GLU A 74 -9.84 3.06 3.48
C GLU A 74 -9.22 1.93 4.31
N MET A 75 -8.20 2.28 5.11
CA MET A 75 -7.61 1.39 6.10
C MET A 75 -8.15 1.71 7.51
N THR A 76 -8.39 0.67 8.29
CA THR A 76 -8.74 0.78 9.71
C THR A 76 -7.52 0.51 10.58
N ARG A 77 -7.43 1.19 11.72
CA ARG A 77 -6.37 0.91 12.69
C ARG A 77 -6.57 -0.51 13.23
N ARG A 78 -5.48 -1.28 13.27
CA ARG A 78 -5.46 -2.63 13.83
C ARG A 78 -5.34 -2.51 15.35
N GLU A 79 -6.25 -3.18 16.07
CA GLU A 79 -6.27 -3.24 17.55
C GLU A 79 -5.38 -4.35 18.10
#